data_AF-A0A4R3Y586-F1
#
_entry.id   AF-A0A4R3Y586-F1
#
_cell.length_a   1.000
_cell.length_b   1.000
_cell.length_c   1.000
_cell.angle_alpha   90.00
_cell.angle_beta   90.00
_cell.angle_gamma   90.00
#
_symmetry.space_group_name_H-M   'P 1'
#
loop_
_entity.id
_entity.type
_entity.pdbx_description
1 polymer ?
#
loop_
_entity_poly.entity_id
_entity_poly.type
_entity_poly.pdbx_seq_one_letter_code
_entity_poly.pdbx_strand_id
1 'polypeptide(L)'
;MTQETVISVSLKAYLQLLKKNEIKKSDVARSEHFARLIISKLGEQTITSVAYRNAVNLMLNSIPDMYRSHASTVARELFPFLTSDFKSVALLMSTGNYRGIRENCEVLFDCNIKSIDEMLKITEVAILSERESAIHSRYLSYLSTLGIAQQAIHTRARLSKAVMYLTRNIDLDNKSYSALLDSMLPLFSLEETKKYLVSIAREFYFFLNEDINAPAQAAASFEKSNTTISKQPQQS
;
A
#
# COMPACT_ATOMS: atom_id res chain seq x y z
N MET A 1 -30.65 16.42 1.65
CA MET A 1 -30.29 15.58 2.82
C MET A 1 -29.36 16.39 3.70
N THR A 2 -29.58 16.40 5.02
CA THR A 2 -28.62 17.01 5.95
C THR A 2 -27.34 16.15 6.00
N GLN A 3 -26.18 16.76 6.28
CA GLN A 3 -24.90 16.05 6.35
C GLN A 3 -24.94 14.91 7.38
N GLU A 4 -25.63 15.10 8.50
CA GLU A 4 -25.86 14.08 9.51
C GLU A 4 -26.62 12.86 8.95
N THR A 5 -27.61 13.09 8.09
CA THR A 5 -28.32 12.02 7.40
C THR A 5 -27.39 11.25 6.46
N VAL A 6 -26.54 11.97 5.71
CA VAL A 6 -25.55 11.34 4.80
C VAL A 6 -24.59 10.47 5.60
N ILE A 7 -23.99 11.00 6.67
CA ILE A 7 -23.07 10.26 7.54
C ILE A 7 -23.72 9.00 8.11
N SER A 8 -24.94 9.10 8.62
CA SER A 8 -25.67 7.97 9.22
C SER A 8 -25.96 6.88 8.19
N VAL A 9 -26.45 7.25 7.00
CA VAL A 9 -26.74 6.31 5.90
C VAL A 9 -25.47 5.66 5.39
N SER A 10 -24.40 6.44 5.18
CA SER A 10 -23.11 5.96 4.70
C SER A 10 -22.45 4.99 5.68
N LEU A 11 -22.46 5.31 6.98
CA LEU A 11 -21.94 4.41 8.02
C LEU A 11 -22.73 3.10 8.05
N LYS A 12 -24.06 3.17 8.00
CA LYS A 12 -24.92 1.98 7.99
C LYS A 12 -24.65 1.10 6.77
N ALA A 13 -24.49 1.69 5.60
CA ALA A 13 -24.18 0.98 4.36
C ALA A 13 -22.81 0.29 4.43
N TYR A 14 -21.79 0.99 4.93
CA TYR A 14 -20.45 0.43 5.16
C TYR A 14 -20.50 -0.77 6.13
N LEU A 15 -21.17 -0.64 7.29
CA LEU A 15 -21.28 -1.74 8.25
C LEU A 15 -22.10 -2.93 7.74
N GLN A 16 -23.11 -2.69 6.90
CA GLN A 16 -23.86 -3.75 6.24
C GLN A 16 -22.99 -4.53 5.25
N LEU A 17 -22.13 -3.83 4.50
CA LEU A 17 -21.17 -4.48 3.61
C LEU A 17 -20.20 -5.37 4.40
N LEU A 18 -19.71 -4.87 5.53
CA LEU A 18 -18.84 -5.56 6.49
C LEU A 18 -19.44 -6.86 7.00
N LYS A 19 -20.73 -6.84 7.33
CA LYS A 19 -21.47 -8.03 7.77
C LYS A 19 -21.75 -9.01 6.63
N LYS A 20 -21.98 -8.53 5.40
CA LYS A 20 -22.26 -9.36 4.23
C LYS A 20 -21.04 -10.17 3.79
N ASN A 21 -19.83 -9.66 4.01
CA ASN A 21 -18.57 -10.33 3.65
C ASN A 21 -18.04 -11.28 4.75
N GLU A 22 -18.92 -11.80 5.62
CA GLU A 22 -18.61 -12.83 6.63
C GLU A 22 -17.49 -12.48 7.63
N ILE A 23 -17.24 -11.19 7.85
CA ILE A 23 -16.24 -10.73 8.82
C ILE A 23 -16.71 -11.03 10.24
N LYS A 24 -15.77 -11.41 11.12
CA LYS A 24 -16.06 -11.71 12.53
C LYS A 24 -16.76 -10.53 13.20
N LYS A 25 -17.69 -10.81 14.12
CA LYS A 25 -18.46 -9.75 14.81
C LYS A 25 -17.57 -8.77 15.61
N SER A 26 -16.47 -9.27 16.19
CA SER A 26 -15.46 -8.45 16.88
C SER A 26 -14.83 -7.40 15.96
N ASP A 27 -14.62 -7.79 14.72
CA ASP A 27 -13.89 -7.04 13.71
C ASP A 27 -14.81 -5.95 13.15
N VAL A 28 -16.08 -6.30 12.88
CA VAL A 28 -17.13 -5.32 12.56
C VAL A 28 -17.27 -4.25 13.66
N ALA A 29 -17.30 -4.67 14.93
CA ALA A 29 -17.43 -3.74 16.05
C ALA A 29 -16.23 -2.78 16.16
N ARG A 30 -15.02 -3.27 15.90
CA ARG A 30 -13.80 -2.45 15.91
C ARG A 30 -13.77 -1.46 14.74
N SER A 31 -14.16 -1.91 13.55
CA SER A 31 -14.33 -1.01 12.40
C SER A 31 -15.40 0.04 12.64
N GLU A 32 -16.52 -0.32 13.27
CA GLU A 32 -17.53 0.65 13.68
C GLU A 32 -16.96 1.68 14.65
N HIS A 33 -16.16 1.25 15.62
CA HIS A 33 -15.51 2.15 16.57
C HIS A 33 -14.59 3.17 15.87
N PHE A 34 -13.68 2.72 14.99
CA PHE A 34 -12.80 3.63 14.26
C PHE A 34 -13.56 4.54 13.29
N ALA A 35 -14.59 4.03 12.60
CA ALA A 35 -15.44 4.83 11.74
C ALA A 35 -16.13 5.96 12.52
N ARG A 36 -16.67 5.67 13.70
CA ARG A 36 -17.29 6.67 14.58
C ARG A 36 -16.28 7.68 15.11
N LEU A 37 -15.04 7.27 15.39
CA LEU A 37 -13.96 8.20 15.76
C LEU A 37 -13.61 9.16 14.61
N ILE A 38 -13.48 8.67 13.37
CA ILE A 38 -13.23 9.55 12.21
C ILE A 38 -14.40 10.55 12.05
N ILE A 39 -15.64 10.06 12.15
CA ILE A 39 -16.84 10.89 12.06
C ILE A 39 -16.87 11.95 13.17
N SER A 40 -16.51 11.61 14.41
CA SER A 40 -16.49 12.59 15.50
C SER A 40 -15.41 13.65 15.30
N LYS A 41 -14.28 13.32 14.65
CA LYS A 41 -13.23 14.28 14.30
C LYS A 41 -13.58 15.16 13.10
N LEU A 42 -14.49 14.75 12.22
CA LEU A 42 -15.03 15.59 11.15
C LEU A 42 -15.91 16.73 11.71
N GLY A 43 -16.67 16.45 12.77
CA GLY A 43 -17.61 17.42 13.36
C GLY A 43 -18.64 17.91 12.33
N GLU A 44 -18.92 19.21 12.35
CA GLU A 44 -19.89 19.86 11.44
C GLU A 44 -19.26 20.29 10.09
N GLN A 45 -17.98 19.98 9.85
CA GLN A 45 -17.30 20.41 8.63
C GLN A 45 -17.85 19.69 7.40
N THR A 46 -17.98 20.40 6.28
CA THR A 46 -18.33 19.76 5.01
C THR A 46 -17.34 18.65 4.67
N ILE A 47 -17.86 17.49 4.30
CA ILE A 47 -17.05 16.30 3.99
C ILE A 47 -16.29 16.55 2.68
N THR A 48 -15.03 16.92 2.82
CA THR A 48 -14.07 17.09 1.71
C THR A 48 -12.88 16.16 1.91
N SER A 49 -12.09 15.92 0.87
CA SER A 49 -10.87 15.11 0.99
C SER A 49 -9.86 15.68 1.98
N VAL A 50 -9.82 17.01 2.14
CA VAL A 50 -8.92 17.69 3.09
C VAL A 50 -9.43 17.52 4.52
N ALA A 51 -10.71 17.85 4.77
CA ALA A 51 -11.33 17.68 6.09
C ALA A 51 -11.27 16.22 6.57
N TYR A 52 -11.51 15.28 5.66
CA TYR A 52 -11.43 13.84 5.95
C TYR A 52 -10.01 13.40 6.32
N ARG A 53 -8.99 13.80 5.54
CA ARG A 53 -7.59 13.48 5.87
C ARG A 53 -7.19 14.03 7.23
N ASN A 54 -7.61 15.24 7.56
CA ASN A 54 -7.34 15.84 8.87
C ASN A 54 -8.02 15.04 9.99
N ALA A 55 -9.29 14.66 9.82
CA ALA A 55 -10.01 13.84 10.79
C ALA A 55 -9.36 12.47 11.01
N VAL A 56 -8.87 11.83 9.94
CA VAL A 56 -8.13 10.56 10.00
C VAL A 56 -6.82 10.73 10.76
N ASN A 57 -6.03 11.78 10.47
CA ASN A 57 -4.78 12.05 11.19
C ASN A 57 -5.02 12.28 12.69
N LEU A 58 -6.05 13.06 13.04
CA LEU A 58 -6.44 13.28 14.44
C LEU A 58 -6.85 11.98 15.14
N MET A 59 -7.55 11.09 14.43
CA MET A 59 -7.92 9.78 14.95
C MET A 59 -6.68 8.88 15.15
N LEU A 60 -5.79 8.78 14.16
CA LEU A 60 -4.57 7.97 14.24
C LEU A 60 -3.64 8.41 15.37
N ASN A 61 -3.55 9.72 15.63
CA ASN A 61 -2.79 10.28 16.74
C ASN A 61 -3.43 10.03 18.11
N SER A 62 -4.70 9.66 18.16
CA SER A 62 -5.46 9.41 19.40
C SER A 62 -5.53 7.93 19.80
N ILE A 63 -4.97 7.03 19.01
CA ILE A 63 -5.01 5.58 19.24
C ILE A 63 -3.60 4.98 19.36
N PRO A 64 -3.44 3.85 20.06
CA PRO A 64 -2.18 3.12 20.11
C PRO A 64 -1.70 2.65 18.73
N ASP A 65 -0.38 2.59 18.54
CA ASP A 65 0.27 2.24 17.26
C ASP A 65 -0.21 0.91 16.69
N MET A 66 -0.37 -0.11 17.55
CA MET A 66 -0.84 -1.45 17.17
C MET A 66 -2.21 -1.46 16.45
N TYR A 67 -3.01 -0.39 16.57
CA TYR A 67 -4.31 -0.27 15.93
C TYR A 67 -4.32 0.64 14.70
N ARG A 68 -3.22 1.37 14.42
CA ARG A 68 -3.17 2.37 13.34
C ARG A 68 -3.35 1.77 11.95
N SER A 69 -2.79 0.59 11.71
CA SER A 69 -2.93 -0.11 10.42
C SER A 69 -4.40 -0.48 10.12
N HIS A 70 -5.09 -1.03 11.12
CA HIS A 70 -6.52 -1.33 11.05
C HIS A 70 -7.33 -0.05 10.83
N ALA A 71 -7.12 0.97 11.66
CA ALA A 71 -7.87 2.21 11.59
C ALA A 71 -7.67 2.95 10.24
N SER A 72 -6.47 2.84 9.64
CA SER A 72 -6.18 3.37 8.30
C SER A 72 -6.94 2.63 7.20
N THR A 73 -7.11 1.31 7.34
CA THR A 73 -7.94 0.52 6.42
C THR A 73 -9.39 0.97 6.49
N VAL A 74 -9.95 1.11 7.69
CA VAL A 74 -11.32 1.60 7.90
C VAL A 74 -11.52 2.99 7.30
N ALA A 75 -10.55 3.89 7.47
CA ALA A 75 -10.60 5.22 6.87
C ALA A 75 -10.68 5.17 5.33
N ARG A 76 -9.87 4.32 4.71
CA ARG A 76 -9.84 4.17 3.26
C ARG A 76 -11.15 3.61 2.71
N GLU A 77 -11.72 2.62 3.41
CA GLU A 77 -12.96 1.96 2.99
C GLU A 77 -14.19 2.83 3.24
N LEU A 78 -14.20 3.63 4.30
CA LEU A 78 -15.35 4.47 4.67
C LEU A 78 -15.51 5.69 3.75
N PHE A 79 -14.40 6.28 3.27
CA PHE A 79 -14.44 7.55 2.53
C PHE A 79 -15.36 7.54 1.29
N PRO A 80 -15.32 6.51 0.40
CA PRO A 80 -16.22 6.44 -0.75
C PRO A 80 -17.71 6.43 -0.39
N PHE A 81 -18.07 5.87 0.77
CA PHE A 81 -19.46 5.89 1.24
C PHE A 81 -19.88 7.31 1.65
N LEU A 82 -18.98 8.07 2.27
CA LEU A 82 -19.25 9.44 2.74
C LEU A 82 -19.33 10.44 1.58
N THR A 83 -18.58 10.21 0.51
CA THR A 83 -18.59 11.07 -0.70
C THR A 83 -19.61 10.63 -1.76
N SER A 84 -20.36 9.56 -1.50
CA SER A 84 -21.31 8.97 -2.47
C SER A 84 -20.65 8.59 -3.81
N ASP A 85 -19.38 8.17 -3.78
CA ASP A 85 -18.69 7.68 -4.97
C ASP A 85 -19.14 6.24 -5.28
N PHE A 86 -20.27 6.12 -5.97
CA PHE A 86 -20.87 4.84 -6.34
C PHE A 86 -19.97 3.97 -7.21
N LYS A 87 -19.03 4.55 -7.97
CA LYS A 87 -18.06 3.79 -8.78
C LYS A 87 -17.03 3.13 -7.88
N SER A 88 -16.48 3.87 -6.94
CA SER A 88 -15.54 3.33 -5.94
C SER A 88 -16.21 2.32 -5.03
N VAL A 89 -17.46 2.55 -4.62
CA VAL A 89 -18.26 1.58 -3.84
C VAL A 89 -18.55 0.32 -4.67
N ALA A 90 -18.91 0.44 -5.95
CA ALA A 90 -19.13 -0.72 -6.83
C ALA A 90 -17.84 -1.49 -7.10
N LEU A 91 -16.70 -0.81 -7.23
CA LEU A 91 -15.38 -1.44 -7.35
C LEU A 91 -14.99 -2.17 -6.05
N LEU A 92 -15.26 -1.56 -4.89
CA LEU A 92 -15.08 -2.21 -3.59
C LEU A 92 -15.97 -3.47 -3.46
N MET A 93 -17.18 -3.44 -4.01
CA MET A 93 -18.08 -4.61 -4.02
C MET A 93 -17.70 -5.68 -5.05
N SER A 94 -17.23 -5.31 -6.24
CA SER A 94 -16.98 -6.25 -7.36
C SER A 94 -15.64 -6.97 -7.25
N THR A 95 -14.66 -6.35 -6.62
CA THR A 95 -13.31 -6.93 -6.48
C THR A 95 -13.19 -7.94 -5.34
N GLY A 96 -14.21 -8.07 -4.49
CA GLY A 96 -14.11 -8.88 -3.26
C GLY A 96 -13.03 -8.40 -2.28
N ASN A 97 -12.38 -7.25 -2.55
CA ASN A 97 -11.32 -6.66 -1.73
C ASN A 97 -11.85 -5.91 -0.52
N TYR A 98 -13.01 -6.31 -0.03
CA TYR A 98 -13.47 -5.94 1.29
C TYR A 98 -12.65 -6.73 2.32
N ARG A 99 -11.40 -6.32 2.51
CA ARG A 99 -10.47 -7.00 3.40
C ARG A 99 -10.76 -6.57 4.81
N GLY A 100 -11.77 -7.24 5.38
CA GLY A 100 -11.84 -7.42 6.81
C GLY A 100 -10.44 -7.70 7.35
N ILE A 101 -9.95 -6.75 8.13
CA ILE A 101 -9.27 -6.99 9.41
C ILE A 101 -8.57 -8.34 9.41
N ARG A 102 -7.39 -8.39 8.81
CA ARG A 102 -6.41 -9.38 9.22
C ARG A 102 -5.64 -8.78 10.39
N GLU A 103 -6.25 -8.93 11.56
CA GLU A 103 -5.52 -8.92 12.83
C GLU A 103 -4.57 -10.12 12.82
N ASN A 104 -3.39 -9.88 12.30
CA ASN A 104 -2.10 -10.36 12.79
C ASN A 104 -1.08 -9.97 11.73
N CYS A 105 0.02 -9.44 12.21
CA CYS A 105 1.19 -9.12 11.42
C CYS A 105 1.76 -10.41 10.82
N GLU A 106 1.28 -10.80 9.66
CA GLU A 106 2.00 -11.64 8.70
C GLU A 106 1.80 -10.92 7.39
N VAL A 107 2.86 -10.28 6.92
CA VAL A 107 3.12 -9.92 5.52
C VAL A 107 1.92 -10.21 4.64
N LEU A 108 1.06 -9.20 4.44
CA LEU A 108 -0.10 -9.34 3.57
C LEU A 108 0.36 -9.30 2.12
N PHE A 109 1.05 -10.37 1.75
CA PHE A 109 0.85 -10.93 0.44
C PHE A 109 -0.63 -11.25 0.32
N ASP A 110 -1.25 -10.49 -0.57
CA ASP A 110 -2.56 -10.74 -1.08
C ASP A 110 -2.70 -12.24 -1.38
N CYS A 111 -3.42 -12.98 -0.55
CA CYS A 111 -3.52 -14.44 -0.70
C CYS A 111 -4.22 -14.84 -2.02
N ASN A 112 -4.70 -13.86 -2.79
CA ASN A 112 -5.37 -14.00 -4.06
C ASN A 112 -4.55 -13.54 -5.27
N ILE A 113 -3.39 -12.89 -5.11
CA ILE A 113 -2.52 -12.61 -6.26
C ILE A 113 -1.82 -13.91 -6.65
N LYS A 114 -2.18 -14.45 -7.82
CA LYS A 114 -1.67 -15.74 -8.31
C LYS A 114 -0.48 -15.58 -9.25
N SER A 115 -0.24 -14.37 -9.74
CA SER A 115 0.88 -14.09 -10.66
C SER A 115 1.39 -12.67 -10.56
N ILE A 116 2.60 -12.46 -11.07
CA ILE A 116 3.19 -11.12 -11.23
C ILE A 116 2.33 -10.23 -12.14
N ASP A 117 1.72 -10.77 -13.19
CA ASP A 117 0.89 -9.98 -14.12
C ASP A 117 -0.37 -9.44 -13.44
N GLU A 118 -0.97 -10.24 -12.56
CA GLU A 118 -2.11 -9.82 -11.76
C GLU A 118 -1.70 -8.69 -10.79
N MET A 119 -0.56 -8.85 -10.11
CA MET A 119 -0.01 -7.81 -9.24
C MET A 119 0.27 -6.51 -10.00
N LEU A 120 0.88 -6.59 -11.18
CA LEU A 120 1.19 -5.43 -11.99
C LEU A 120 -0.07 -4.72 -12.51
N LYS A 121 -1.11 -5.47 -12.91
CA LYS A 121 -2.39 -4.89 -13.32
C LYS A 121 -3.10 -4.15 -12.18
N ILE A 122 -3.15 -4.74 -10.99
CA ILE A 122 -3.76 -4.12 -9.81
C ILE A 122 -3.03 -2.82 -9.46
N THR A 123 -1.69 -2.86 -9.49
CA THR A 123 -0.86 -1.72 -9.06
C THR A 123 -0.79 -0.63 -10.13
N GLU A 124 -1.01 -0.95 -11.39
CA GLU A 124 -1.09 0.02 -12.49
C GLU A 124 -2.25 1.00 -12.29
N VAL A 125 -3.45 0.50 -11.97
CA VAL A 125 -4.64 1.33 -11.71
C VAL A 125 -4.69 1.90 -10.28
N ALA A 126 -3.82 1.44 -9.39
CA ALA A 126 -3.77 1.94 -8.03
C ALA A 126 -3.38 3.43 -8.00
N ILE A 127 -4.24 4.23 -7.37
CA ILE A 127 -3.98 5.66 -7.13
C ILE A 127 -2.94 5.77 -6.02
N LEU A 128 -1.88 6.54 -6.30
CA LEU A 128 -0.86 6.92 -5.34
C LEU A 128 -1.32 8.18 -4.59
N SER A 129 -1.06 8.24 -3.29
CA SER A 129 -1.14 9.49 -2.55
C SER A 129 -0.07 10.48 -3.06
N GLU A 130 -0.20 11.75 -2.69
CA GLU A 130 0.77 12.78 -3.06
C GLU A 130 2.19 12.43 -2.56
N ARG A 131 2.31 11.95 -1.31
CA ARG A 131 3.58 11.48 -0.72
C ARG A 131 4.18 10.32 -1.51
N GLU A 132 3.38 9.31 -1.83
CA GLU A 132 3.84 8.14 -2.60
C GLU A 132 4.24 8.52 -4.03
N SER A 133 3.51 9.44 -4.64
CA SER A 133 3.82 9.97 -5.97
C SER A 133 5.14 10.73 -5.95
N ALA A 134 5.41 11.51 -4.90
CA ALA A 134 6.68 12.21 -4.74
C ALA A 134 7.85 11.25 -4.55
N ILE A 135 7.71 10.23 -3.69
CA ILE A 135 8.71 9.18 -3.48
C ILE A 135 9.02 8.45 -4.79
N HIS A 136 7.98 8.02 -5.51
CA HIS A 136 8.12 7.31 -6.77
C HIS A 136 8.77 8.18 -7.86
N SER A 137 8.35 9.43 -7.98
CA SER A 137 8.94 10.38 -8.93
C SER A 137 10.42 10.68 -8.63
N ARG A 138 10.79 10.77 -7.34
CA ARG A 138 12.18 10.94 -6.91
C ARG A 138 13.05 9.75 -7.34
N TYR A 139 12.51 8.53 -7.21
CA TYR A 139 13.18 7.33 -7.66
C TYR A 139 13.38 7.29 -9.19
N LEU A 140 12.33 7.61 -9.96
CA LEU A 140 12.44 7.62 -11.44
C LEU A 140 13.38 8.71 -11.97
N SER A 141 13.42 9.86 -11.29
CA SER A 141 14.36 10.93 -11.60
C SER A 141 15.80 10.45 -11.38
N TYR A 142 16.07 9.77 -10.27
CA TYR A 142 17.36 9.15 -10.00
C TYR A 142 17.76 8.13 -11.09
N LEU A 143 16.86 7.23 -11.48
CA LEU A 143 17.14 6.26 -12.56
C LEU A 143 17.47 6.94 -13.89
N SER A 144 16.81 8.07 -14.18
CA SER A 144 17.07 8.85 -15.39
C SER A 144 18.45 9.49 -15.36
N THR A 145 18.92 9.95 -14.19
CA THR A 145 20.28 10.51 -14.05
C THR A 145 21.40 9.47 -14.23
N LEU A 146 21.11 8.19 -14.01
CA LEU A 146 22.06 7.08 -14.21
C LEU A 146 22.23 6.68 -15.69
N GLY A 147 21.50 7.30 -16.62
CA GLY A 147 21.56 6.94 -18.03
C GLY A 147 21.01 5.54 -18.35
N ILE A 148 20.15 5.00 -17.47
CA ILE A 148 19.53 3.68 -17.67
C ILE A 148 18.59 3.74 -18.88
N ALA A 149 18.57 2.68 -19.69
CA ALA A 149 17.68 2.57 -20.83
C ALA A 149 16.20 2.76 -20.43
N GLN A 150 15.44 3.51 -21.23
CA GLN A 150 14.04 3.85 -20.95
C GLN A 150 13.16 2.61 -20.68
N GLN A 151 13.38 1.52 -21.41
CA GLN A 151 12.65 0.26 -21.18
C GLN A 151 12.92 -0.31 -19.78
N ALA A 152 14.16 -0.22 -19.29
CA ALA A 152 14.51 -0.68 -17.95
C ALA A 152 13.95 0.25 -16.87
N ILE A 153 13.90 1.57 -17.11
CA ILE A 153 13.23 2.53 -16.22
C ILE A 153 11.74 2.19 -16.10
N HIS A 154 11.06 1.92 -17.23
CA HIS A 154 9.65 1.56 -17.23
C HIS A 154 9.36 0.28 -16.42
N THR A 155 10.18 -0.76 -16.58
CA THR A 155 10.06 -1.99 -15.78
C THR A 155 10.29 -1.72 -14.29
N ARG A 156 11.32 -0.95 -13.93
CA ARG A 156 11.60 -0.55 -12.55
C ARG A 156 10.49 0.30 -11.96
N ALA A 157 9.86 1.17 -12.75
CA ALA A 157 8.73 1.98 -12.32
C ALA A 157 7.53 1.12 -11.91
N ARG A 158 7.20 0.11 -12.72
CA ARG A 158 6.10 -0.83 -12.44
C ARG A 158 6.37 -1.66 -11.19
N LEU A 159 7.58 -2.21 -11.06
CA LEU A 159 7.95 -3.05 -9.91
C LEU A 159 8.06 -2.26 -8.61
N SER A 160 8.68 -1.07 -8.63
CA SER A 160 8.74 -0.19 -7.44
C SER A 160 7.35 0.29 -7.00
N LYS A 161 6.45 0.59 -7.94
CA LYS A 161 5.06 0.91 -7.63
C LYS A 161 4.34 -0.26 -6.95
N ALA A 162 4.59 -1.49 -7.42
CA ALA A 162 4.02 -2.69 -6.81
C ALA A 162 4.54 -2.92 -5.39
N VAL A 163 5.86 -2.80 -5.17
CA VAL A 163 6.47 -2.89 -3.84
C VAL A 163 5.87 -1.83 -2.91
N MET A 164 5.80 -0.57 -3.35
CA MET A 164 5.21 0.51 -2.57
C MET A 164 3.76 0.22 -2.17
N TYR A 165 2.95 -0.24 -3.13
CA TYR A 165 1.56 -0.59 -2.89
C TYR A 165 1.40 -1.67 -1.80
N LEU A 166 2.24 -2.70 -1.85
CA LEU A 166 2.20 -3.80 -0.88
C LEU A 166 2.67 -3.37 0.53
N THR A 167 3.57 -2.39 0.61
CA THR A 167 4.09 -1.87 1.89
C THR A 167 3.20 -0.82 2.57
N ARG A 168 2.11 -0.37 1.93
CA ARG A 168 1.26 0.75 2.40
C ARG A 168 0.74 0.67 3.83
N ASN A 169 0.54 -0.54 4.34
CA ASN A 169 -0.08 -0.78 5.65
C ASN A 169 0.88 -1.46 6.64
N ILE A 170 2.19 -1.42 6.34
CA ILE A 170 3.23 -2.07 7.11
C ILE A 170 4.15 -0.98 7.67
N ASP A 171 4.40 -1.04 8.98
CA ASP A 171 5.47 -0.25 9.57
C ASP A 171 6.80 -0.81 9.05
N LEU A 172 7.47 -0.01 8.22
CA LEU A 172 8.65 -0.40 7.48
C LEU A 172 9.87 -0.44 8.42
N ASP A 173 10.23 -1.65 8.83
CA ASP A 173 11.57 -1.96 9.32
C ASP A 173 12.25 -2.92 8.33
N ASN A 174 13.55 -3.14 8.48
CA ASN A 174 14.30 -4.03 7.58
C ASN A 174 13.74 -5.46 7.55
N LYS A 175 13.16 -5.95 8.66
CA LYS A 175 12.66 -7.32 8.79
C LYS A 175 11.30 -7.47 8.11
N SER A 176 10.37 -6.55 8.36
CA SER A 176 9.04 -6.52 7.78
C SER A 176 9.12 -6.31 6.26
N TYR A 177 10.06 -5.48 5.80
CA TYR A 177 10.31 -5.28 4.39
C TYR A 177 10.88 -6.53 3.71
N SER A 178 11.88 -7.19 4.32
CA SER A 178 12.47 -8.42 3.77
C SER A 178 11.45 -9.56 3.71
N ALA A 179 10.66 -9.73 4.77
CA ALA A 179 9.60 -10.74 4.81
C ALA A 179 8.54 -10.50 3.72
N LEU A 180 8.21 -9.23 3.42
CA LEU A 180 7.35 -8.87 2.30
C LEU A 180 7.94 -9.25 0.95
N LEU A 181 9.21 -8.97 0.71
CA LEU A 181 9.86 -9.39 -0.53
C LEU A 181 9.92 -10.90 -0.67
N ASP A 182 10.21 -11.63 0.41
CA ASP A 182 10.26 -13.09 0.39
C ASP A 182 8.90 -13.69 0.02
N SER A 183 7.80 -13.07 0.48
CA SER A 183 6.45 -13.47 0.07
C SER A 183 6.12 -13.18 -1.40
N MET A 184 6.83 -12.25 -2.05
CA MET A 184 6.70 -11.95 -3.48
C MET A 184 7.39 -12.97 -4.38
N LEU A 185 8.53 -13.52 -3.94
CA LEU A 185 9.38 -14.37 -4.76
C LEU A 185 8.64 -15.57 -5.39
N PRO A 186 7.69 -16.24 -4.69
CA PRO A 186 6.91 -17.33 -5.28
C PRO A 186 6.07 -16.94 -6.51
N LEU A 187 5.76 -15.65 -6.72
CA LEU A 187 5.04 -15.20 -7.92
C LEU A 187 5.87 -15.22 -9.20
N PHE A 188 7.19 -15.37 -9.06
CA PHE A 188 8.14 -15.33 -10.16
C PHE A 188 8.58 -16.74 -10.48
N SER A 189 8.39 -17.17 -11.73
CA SER A 189 8.79 -18.49 -12.20
C SER A 189 10.30 -18.59 -12.47
N LEU A 190 10.95 -17.48 -12.80
CA LEU A 190 12.36 -17.44 -13.21
C LEU A 190 13.25 -16.85 -12.10
N GLU A 191 14.34 -17.55 -11.76
CA GLU A 191 15.31 -17.10 -10.74
C GLU A 191 15.96 -15.75 -11.08
N GLU A 192 16.21 -15.47 -12.37
CA GLU A 192 16.74 -14.18 -12.79
C GLU A 192 15.78 -13.03 -12.48
N THR A 193 14.48 -13.26 -12.67
CA THR A 193 13.45 -12.26 -12.37
C THR A 193 13.25 -12.04 -10.88
N LYS A 194 13.41 -13.09 -10.05
CA LYS A 194 13.46 -12.97 -8.58
C LYS A 194 14.62 -12.10 -8.12
N LYS A 195 15.83 -12.37 -8.62
CA LYS A 195 17.03 -11.56 -8.32
C LYS A 195 16.85 -10.12 -8.75
N TYR A 196 16.24 -9.91 -9.92
CA TYR A 196 15.94 -8.57 -10.43
C TYR A 196 14.95 -7.81 -9.53
N LEU A 197 13.86 -8.46 -9.09
CA LEU A 197 12.94 -7.87 -8.11
C LEU A 197 13.67 -7.48 -6.82
N VAL A 198 14.45 -8.40 -6.23
CA VAL A 198 15.18 -8.14 -4.97
C VAL A 198 16.15 -6.97 -5.12
N SER A 199 16.83 -6.88 -6.25
CA SER A 199 17.73 -5.76 -6.56
C SER A 199 16.97 -4.43 -6.58
N ILE A 200 15.85 -4.36 -7.31
CA ILE A 200 15.00 -3.17 -7.39
C ILE A 200 14.44 -2.79 -6.02
N ALA A 201 13.96 -3.78 -5.27
CA ALA A 201 13.39 -3.54 -3.96
C ALA A 201 14.43 -2.96 -2.97
N ARG A 202 15.63 -3.56 -2.91
CA ARG A 202 16.73 -3.02 -2.06
C ARG A 202 17.12 -1.61 -2.43
N GLU A 203 17.16 -1.30 -3.72
CA GLU A 203 17.46 0.04 -4.22
C GLU A 203 16.35 1.04 -3.83
N PHE A 204 15.09 0.63 -4.01
CA PHE A 204 13.92 1.46 -3.75
C PHE A 204 13.62 1.64 -2.25
N TYR A 205 14.05 0.73 -1.38
CA TYR A 205 13.85 0.80 0.07
C TYR A 205 14.29 2.13 0.68
N PHE A 206 15.41 2.70 0.24
CA PHE A 206 15.89 3.99 0.76
C PHE A 206 15.01 5.16 0.35
N PHE A 207 14.42 5.10 -0.85
CA PHE A 207 13.45 6.10 -1.30
C PHE A 207 12.15 5.97 -0.52
N LEU A 208 11.72 4.74 -0.23
CA LEU A 208 10.51 4.45 0.54
C LEU A 208 10.60 4.95 1.99
N ASN A 209 11.78 4.89 2.59
CA ASN A 209 12.06 5.48 3.91
C ASN A 209 12.35 7.00 3.85
N GLU A 210 12.23 7.62 2.68
CA GLU A 210 12.48 9.04 2.44
C GLU A 210 13.88 9.51 2.85
N ASP A 211 14.87 8.61 2.88
CA ASP A 211 16.25 8.92 3.25
C ASP A 211 16.81 10.03 2.35
N ILE A 212 17.42 11.05 2.94
CA ILE A 212 18.01 12.18 2.21
C ILE A 212 19.17 11.74 1.31
N ASN A 213 19.84 10.65 1.68
CA ASN A 213 20.97 10.05 0.95
C ASN A 213 20.55 8.84 0.11
N ALA A 214 19.25 8.67 -0.16
CA ALA A 214 18.73 7.54 -0.94
C ALA A 214 19.48 7.31 -2.27
N PRO A 215 19.83 8.33 -3.07
CA PRO A 215 20.61 8.13 -4.30
C PRO A 215 21.98 7.48 -4.07
N ALA A 216 22.71 7.88 -3.03
CA ALA A 216 24.03 7.34 -2.72
C ALA A 216 23.95 5.89 -2.22
N GLN A 217 22.95 5.57 -1.39
CA GLN A 217 22.75 4.20 -0.90
C GLN A 217 22.20 3.26 -1.97
N ALA A 218 21.35 3.78 -2.86
CA ALA A 218 20.88 3.06 -4.04
C ALA A 218 22.04 2.72 -4.99
N ALA A 219 22.96 3.64 -5.23
CA ALA A 219 24.15 3.39 -6.04
C ALA A 219 25.02 2.28 -5.43
N ALA A 220 25.28 2.33 -4.12
CA ALA A 220 26.04 1.30 -3.41
C ALA A 220 25.37 -0.09 -3.44
N SER A 221 24.04 -0.14 -3.40
CA SER A 221 23.26 -1.39 -3.55
C SER A 221 23.28 -1.94 -4.98
N PHE A 222 23.25 -1.05 -5.97
CA PHE A 222 23.36 -1.40 -7.39
C PHE A 222 24.72 -2.02 -7.72
N GLU A 223 25.82 -1.41 -7.25
CA GLU A 223 27.18 -1.91 -7.47
C GLU A 223 27.40 -3.30 -6.86
N LYS A 224 26.96 -3.52 -5.61
CA LYS A 224 27.05 -4.83 -4.92
C LYS A 224 26.24 -5.94 -5.62
N SER A 225 25.12 -5.57 -6.23
CA SER A 225 24.27 -6.53 -6.97
C SER A 225 24.94 -6.99 -8.27
N ASN A 226 25.67 -6.10 -8.96
CA ASN A 226 26.43 -6.43 -10.17
C ASN A 226 27.73 -7.20 -9.87
N THR A 227 28.41 -6.94 -8.74
CA THR A 227 29.65 -7.68 -8.38
C THR A 227 29.39 -9.15 -8.01
N THR A 228 28.17 -9.48 -7.57
CA THR A 228 27.78 -10.84 -7.17
C THR A 228 27.52 -11.74 -8.39
N ILE A 229 27.18 -11.17 -9.55
CA ILE A 229 26.93 -11.93 -10.79
C ILE A 229 28.25 -12.29 -11.50
N SER A 230 29.31 -11.48 -11.34
CA SER A 230 30.63 -11.74 -11.94
C SER A 230 31.53 -12.71 -11.16
N LYS A 231 31.02 -13.36 -10.10
CA LYS A 231 31.75 -14.39 -9.34
C LYS A 231 31.02 -15.73 -9.35
N GLN A 232 30.73 -16.28 -10.53
CA GLN A 232 30.66 -17.73 -10.68
C GLN A 232 32.07 -18.23 -11.04
N PRO A 233 32.68 -19.15 -10.25
CA PRO A 233 33.89 -19.81 -10.68
C PRO A 233 33.55 -20.70 -11.87
N GLN A 234 34.33 -20.54 -12.95
CA GLN A 234 34.45 -21.58 -13.97
C GLN A 234 34.88 -22.87 -13.25
N GLN A 235 33.98 -23.84 -13.15
CA GLN A 235 34.34 -25.18 -12.74
C GLN A 235 34.97 -25.87 -13.95
N SER A 236 36.28 -26.11 -13.79
CA SER A 236 37.11 -27.01 -14.59
C SER A 236 36.70 -28.48 -14.43
#